data_AF-A0ABD6FN02-F1
#
_entry.id   AF-A0ABD6FN02-F1
#
_cell.length_a   1.000
_cell.length_b   1.000
_cell.length_c   1.000
_cell.angle_alpha   90.00
_cell.angle_beta   90.00
_cell.angle_gamma   90.00
#
_symmetry.space_group_name_H-M   'P 1'
#
loop_
_entity.id
_entity.type
_entity.pdbx_description
1 polymer ?
#
loop_
_entity_poly.entity_id
_entity_poly.type
_entity_poly.pdbx_seq_one_letter_code
_entity_poly.pdbx_strand_id
1 'polypeptide(L)'
;MTAVTAQASRRLLATLRDVDLVNEMWIEGVPLDDPSVALAKDIRVCEARLVDGLWLRILDLPAALTAREYSADADAVIEVTDEQLPANAGTWRLRISGGEASLSRTDDAADIALTIQDLSAAYLGFDHFRRQQAAGLLTERTPGTVQALHAAFTAYEAPFANLWF
;
A
#
# COMPACT_ATOMS: atom_id res chain seq x y z
N MET A 1 16.90 11.00 1.85
CA MET A 1 17.56 11.16 3.17
C MET A 1 17.12 10.01 4.05
N THR A 2 18.03 9.23 4.64
CA THR A 2 17.65 8.06 5.45
C THR A 2 18.23 8.19 6.86
N ALA A 3 17.41 7.93 7.87
CA ALA A 3 17.80 7.97 9.26
C ALA A 3 17.09 6.87 10.05
N VAL A 4 17.82 6.22 10.94
CA VAL A 4 17.31 5.09 11.75
C VAL A 4 16.66 5.54 13.07
N THR A 5 16.62 6.84 13.36
CA THR A 5 15.95 7.40 14.53
C THR A 5 15.28 8.74 14.21
N ALA A 6 14.20 9.06 14.92
CA ALA A 6 13.52 10.34 14.80
C ALA A 6 14.44 11.55 15.13
N GLN A 7 15.35 11.39 16.09
CA GLN A 7 16.32 12.43 16.44
C GLN A 7 17.30 12.69 15.28
N ALA A 8 17.78 11.63 14.63
CA ALA A 8 18.64 11.77 13.45
C ALA A 8 17.90 12.43 12.28
N SER A 9 16.67 12.02 11.98
CA SER A 9 15.85 12.66 10.93
C SER A 9 15.68 14.15 11.18
N ARG A 10 15.33 14.54 12.42
CA ARG A 10 15.20 15.94 12.82
C ARG A 10 16.51 16.72 12.70
N ARG A 11 17.62 16.14 13.15
CA ARG A 11 18.93 16.81 13.12
C ARG A 11 19.42 17.00 11.68
N LEU A 12 19.25 16.01 10.81
CA LEU A 12 19.61 16.12 9.40
C LEU A 12 18.83 17.24 8.72
N LEU A 13 17.50 17.27 8.89
CA LEU A 13 16.66 18.33 8.32
C LEU A 13 17.01 19.72 8.85
N ALA A 14 17.24 19.86 10.16
CA ALA A 14 17.67 21.14 10.73
C ALA A 14 19.00 21.59 10.14
N THR A 15 19.96 20.67 10.00
CA THR A 15 21.28 20.97 9.43
C THR A 15 21.17 21.44 7.97
N LEU A 16 20.30 20.82 7.17
CA LEU A 16 20.06 21.23 5.78
C LEU A 16 19.40 22.60 5.66
N ARG A 17 18.53 22.98 6.62
CA ARG A 17 17.88 24.30 6.65
C ARG A 17 18.81 25.43 7.08
N ASP A 18 19.85 25.12 7.85
CA ASP A 18 20.80 26.10 8.39
C ASP A 18 21.98 26.37 7.41
N VAL A 19 21.91 25.88 6.17
CA VAL A 19 22.93 26.15 5.14
C VAL A 19 22.72 27.56 4.59
N ASP A 20 23.69 28.44 4.82
CA ASP A 20 23.68 29.81 4.31
C ASP A 20 23.58 29.87 2.78
N LEU A 21 22.89 30.90 2.27
CA LEU A 21 22.67 31.18 0.84
C LEU A 21 21.81 30.14 0.08
N VAL A 22 21.22 29.17 0.77
CA VAL A 22 20.23 28.24 0.20
C VAL A 22 18.83 28.83 0.36
N ASN A 23 18.13 29.06 -0.76
CA ASN A 23 16.75 29.57 -0.75
C ASN A 23 15.71 28.45 -0.85
N GLU A 24 16.08 27.31 -1.44
CA GLU A 24 15.19 26.18 -1.70
C GLU A 24 15.90 24.87 -1.41
N MET A 25 15.18 23.92 -0.82
CA MET A 25 15.65 22.56 -0.60
C MET A 25 14.62 21.57 -1.11
N TRP A 26 15.09 20.55 -1.81
CA TRP A 26 14.26 19.46 -2.32
C TRP A 26 14.68 18.16 -1.63
N ILE A 27 13.71 17.39 -1.18
CA ILE A 27 13.95 16.04 -0.69
C ILE A 27 13.15 15.10 -1.59
N GLU A 28 13.86 14.41 -2.45
CA GLU A 28 13.29 13.45 -3.39
C GLU A 28 13.37 12.04 -2.82
N GLY A 29 12.47 11.17 -3.30
CA GLY A 29 12.44 9.78 -2.89
C GLY A 29 12.21 9.64 -1.38
N VAL A 30 11.09 10.18 -0.90
CA VAL A 30 10.64 10.00 0.48
C VAL A 30 9.29 9.28 0.50
N PRO A 31 9.01 8.46 1.52
CA PRO A 31 7.69 7.87 1.69
C PRO A 31 6.63 8.94 1.95
N LEU A 32 5.36 8.61 1.74
CA LEU A 32 4.25 9.57 1.88
C LEU A 32 3.98 10.00 3.32
N ASP A 33 4.47 9.22 4.29
CA ASP A 33 4.42 9.49 5.72
C ASP A 33 5.76 10.03 6.26
N ASP A 34 6.66 10.51 5.39
CA ASP A 34 7.95 11.08 5.80
C ASP A 34 7.76 12.24 6.81
N PRO A 35 8.55 12.29 7.90
CA PRO A 35 8.35 13.27 8.96
C PRO A 35 8.74 14.70 8.57
N SER A 36 9.30 14.95 7.39
CA SER A 36 9.73 16.29 6.94
C SER A 36 8.59 17.31 6.99
N VAL A 37 7.38 16.91 6.58
CA VAL A 37 6.18 17.76 6.64
C VAL A 37 5.81 18.09 8.10
N ALA A 38 5.87 17.11 8.99
CA ALA A 38 5.60 17.31 10.43
C ALA A 38 6.65 18.20 11.12
N LEU A 39 7.87 18.27 10.56
CA LEU A 39 8.96 19.11 11.04
C LEU A 39 8.99 20.51 10.40
N ALA A 40 8.09 20.80 9.45
CA ALA A 40 7.94 22.13 8.87
C ALA A 40 7.28 23.08 9.88
N LYS A 41 7.77 24.34 9.94
CA LYS A 41 7.14 25.38 10.76
C LYS A 41 5.84 25.89 10.15
N ASP A 42 5.77 25.91 8.82
CA ASP A 42 4.58 26.21 8.03
C ASP A 42 4.50 25.17 6.91
N ILE A 43 3.39 24.45 6.82
CA ILE A 43 3.18 23.44 5.77
C ILE A 43 2.94 24.09 4.40
N ARG A 44 2.52 25.36 4.35
CA ARG A 44 2.20 26.05 3.10
C ARG A 44 3.41 26.36 2.24
N VAL A 45 4.61 26.33 2.84
CA VAL A 45 5.87 26.48 2.11
C VAL A 45 6.43 25.13 1.63
N CYS A 46 5.79 24.02 1.97
CA CYS A 46 6.15 22.70 1.50
C CYS A 46 5.39 22.39 0.21
N GLU A 47 6.10 22.31 -0.90
CA GLU A 47 5.55 21.76 -2.14
C GLU A 47 5.71 20.24 -2.15
N ALA A 48 4.60 19.51 -2.25
CA ALA A 48 4.60 18.06 -2.38
C ALA A 48 4.25 17.66 -3.82
N ARG A 49 5.03 16.74 -4.39
CA ARG A 49 4.75 16.14 -5.70
C ARG A 49 4.58 14.65 -5.52
N LEU A 50 3.40 14.14 -5.88
CA LEU A 50 3.14 12.71 -5.91
C LEU A 50 3.67 12.15 -7.23
N VAL A 51 4.57 11.17 -7.12
CA VAL A 51 5.11 10.41 -8.24
C VAL A 51 4.91 8.92 -7.95
N ASP A 52 4.86 8.11 -8.99
CA ASP A 52 4.93 6.67 -8.83
C ASP A 52 6.33 6.23 -8.36
N GLY A 53 6.38 5.13 -7.62
CA GLY A 53 7.63 4.59 -7.06
C GLY A 53 7.91 3.18 -7.55
N LEU A 54 7.09 2.22 -7.12
CA LEU A 54 7.24 0.81 -7.49
C LEU A 54 5.94 0.27 -8.06
N TRP A 55 6.06 -0.47 -9.16
CA TRP A 55 4.97 -1.19 -9.79
C TRP A 55 5.14 -2.68 -9.50
N LEU A 56 4.07 -3.32 -9.07
CA LEU A 56 4.09 -4.73 -8.71
C LEU A 56 3.22 -5.57 -9.63
N ARG A 57 3.65 -6.82 -9.81
CA ARG A 57 2.88 -7.88 -10.44
C ARG A 57 2.98 -9.13 -9.59
N ILE A 58 1.87 -9.51 -8.97
CA ILE A 58 1.77 -10.79 -8.29
C ILE A 58 1.86 -11.91 -9.34
N LEU A 59 2.82 -12.81 -9.19
CA LEU A 59 3.01 -13.95 -10.10
C LEU A 59 2.37 -15.23 -9.54
N ASP A 60 2.48 -15.41 -8.23
CA ASP A 60 1.88 -16.51 -7.47
C ASP A 60 1.01 -15.89 -6.37
N LEU A 61 -0.31 -15.93 -6.59
CA LEU A 61 -1.28 -15.30 -5.70
C LEU A 61 -1.30 -15.90 -4.29
N PRO A 62 -1.39 -17.24 -4.10
CA PRO A 62 -1.24 -17.85 -2.78
C PRO A 62 0.07 -17.48 -2.08
N ALA A 63 1.21 -17.59 -2.77
CA ALA A 63 2.50 -17.31 -2.15
C ALA A 63 2.62 -15.85 -1.75
N ALA A 64 2.14 -14.91 -2.57
CA ALA A 64 2.17 -13.49 -2.24
C ALA A 64 1.29 -13.18 -1.02
N LEU A 65 0.00 -13.56 -1.03
CA LEU A 65 -0.90 -13.19 0.06
C LEU A 65 -0.54 -13.87 1.40
N THR A 66 0.13 -15.02 1.37
CA THR A 66 0.57 -15.70 2.61
C THR A 66 1.94 -15.26 3.12
N ALA A 67 2.71 -14.52 2.31
CA ALA A 67 4.05 -14.04 2.69
C ALA A 67 4.07 -12.69 3.43
N ARG A 68 2.96 -11.95 3.43
CA ARG A 68 2.86 -10.64 4.09
C ARG A 68 2.10 -10.72 5.41
N GLU A 69 2.38 -9.77 6.29
CA GLU A 69 1.58 -9.52 7.49
C GLU A 69 0.41 -8.57 7.20
N TYR A 70 -0.63 -8.63 8.03
CA TYR A 70 -1.86 -7.84 7.91
C TYR A 70 -2.19 -7.09 9.20
N SER A 71 -2.78 -5.90 9.08
CA SER A 71 -3.03 -5.01 10.23
C SER A 71 -4.36 -5.28 10.95
N ALA A 72 -5.24 -6.08 10.36
CA ALA A 72 -6.55 -6.42 10.91
C ALA A 72 -7.02 -7.77 10.38
N ASP A 73 -7.90 -8.42 11.14
CA ASP A 73 -8.55 -9.68 10.74
C ASP A 73 -9.60 -9.45 9.65
N ALA A 74 -9.74 -10.42 8.75
CA ALA A 74 -10.78 -10.43 7.71
C ALA A 74 -11.04 -11.86 7.20
N ASP A 75 -12.27 -12.17 6.81
CA ASP A 75 -12.64 -13.38 6.05
C ASP A 75 -13.48 -12.93 4.87
N ALA A 76 -12.98 -13.13 3.66
CA ALA A 76 -13.64 -12.69 2.44
C ALA A 76 -13.37 -13.66 1.29
N VAL A 77 -14.35 -13.83 0.43
CA VAL A 77 -14.22 -14.52 -0.84
C VAL A 77 -13.94 -13.50 -1.93
N ILE A 78 -12.78 -13.59 -2.58
CA ILE A 78 -12.33 -12.70 -3.63
C ILE A 78 -12.33 -13.43 -4.97
N GLU A 79 -12.97 -12.84 -5.98
CA GLU A 79 -12.86 -13.29 -7.37
C GLU A 79 -11.76 -12.48 -8.07
N VAL A 80 -10.74 -13.17 -8.54
CA VAL A 80 -9.58 -12.56 -9.21
C VAL A 80 -9.60 -12.91 -10.70
N THR A 81 -9.52 -11.88 -11.53
CA THR A 81 -9.30 -12.03 -12.98
C THR A 81 -7.81 -11.85 -13.29
N ASP A 82 -7.22 -12.84 -13.96
CA ASP A 82 -5.84 -12.81 -14.46
C ASP A 82 -5.77 -13.48 -15.84
N GLU A 83 -5.77 -12.67 -16.90
CA GLU A 83 -5.73 -13.17 -18.28
C GLU A 83 -4.37 -13.76 -18.68
N GLN A 84 -3.30 -13.34 -18.00
CA GLN A 84 -1.94 -13.73 -18.34
C GLN A 84 -1.50 -15.00 -17.60
N LEU A 85 -1.96 -15.17 -16.36
CA LEU A 85 -1.64 -16.31 -15.50
C LEU A 85 -2.92 -16.95 -14.97
N PRO A 86 -3.52 -17.91 -15.70
CA PRO A 86 -4.77 -18.57 -15.31
C PRO A 86 -4.73 -19.26 -13.95
N ALA A 87 -3.53 -19.60 -13.45
CA ALA A 87 -3.35 -20.17 -12.12
C ALA A 87 -3.78 -19.21 -11.00
N ASN A 88 -3.68 -17.90 -11.19
CA ASN A 88 -4.12 -16.90 -10.22
C ASN A 88 -5.64 -16.61 -10.34
N ALA A 89 -6.23 -16.90 -11.50
CA ALA A 89 -7.62 -16.60 -11.77
C ALA A 89 -8.59 -17.51 -10.99
N GLY A 90 -9.77 -16.97 -10.72
CA GLY A 90 -10.89 -17.66 -10.09
C GLY A 90 -11.21 -17.15 -8.68
N THR A 91 -11.96 -17.96 -7.96
CA THR A 91 -12.50 -17.59 -6.64
C THR A 91 -11.63 -18.15 -5.52
N TRP A 92 -11.25 -17.26 -4.61
CA TRP A 92 -10.37 -17.57 -3.49
C TRP A 92 -10.98 -17.10 -2.19
N ARG A 93 -10.92 -17.94 -1.17
CA ARG A 93 -11.21 -17.52 0.20
C ARG A 93 -9.93 -17.05 0.86
N LEU A 94 -9.90 -15.77 1.23
CA LEU A 94 -8.84 -15.15 1.99
C LEU A 94 -9.29 -15.04 3.44
N ARG A 95 -8.56 -15.72 4.33
CA ARG A 95 -8.75 -15.58 5.78
C ARG A 95 -7.50 -14.99 6.39
N ILE A 96 -7.67 -13.92 7.13
CA ILE A 96 -6.64 -13.19 7.84
C ILE A 96 -7.00 -13.21 9.32
N SER A 97 -6.07 -13.72 10.14
CA SER A 97 -6.24 -13.75 11.58
C SER A 97 -4.90 -13.58 12.28
N GLY A 98 -4.83 -12.65 13.24
CA GLY A 98 -3.62 -12.44 14.03
C GLY A 98 -2.42 -11.98 13.19
N GLY A 99 -2.67 -11.29 12.08
CA GLY A 99 -1.66 -10.80 11.15
C GLY A 99 -1.21 -11.80 10.09
N GLU A 100 -1.61 -13.06 10.17
CA GLU A 100 -1.30 -14.09 9.18
C GLU A 100 -2.48 -14.34 8.24
N ALA A 101 -2.20 -14.75 7.00
CA ALA A 101 -3.22 -15.09 6.02
C ALA A 101 -3.14 -16.55 5.56
N SER A 102 -4.30 -17.08 5.17
CA SER A 102 -4.44 -18.29 4.39
C SER A 102 -5.29 -18.00 3.15
N LEU A 103 -4.94 -18.64 2.05
CA LEU A 103 -5.65 -18.52 0.79
C LEU A 103 -5.96 -19.92 0.23
N SER A 104 -7.23 -20.18 -0.06
CA SER A 104 -7.67 -21.46 -0.64
C SER A 104 -8.70 -21.22 -1.73
N ARG A 105 -8.72 -22.07 -2.76
CA ARG A 105 -9.82 -22.07 -3.73
C ARG A 105 -11.15 -22.38 -3.05
N THR A 106 -12.24 -21.78 -3.53
CA THR A 106 -13.60 -22.04 -3.05
C THR A 106 -14.61 -21.89 -4.19
N ASP A 107 -15.76 -22.55 -4.06
CA ASP A 107 -16.92 -22.38 -4.93
C ASP A 107 -17.99 -21.45 -4.31
N ASP A 108 -17.70 -20.89 -3.12
CA ASP A 108 -18.55 -19.89 -2.47
C ASP A 108 -18.75 -18.66 -3.37
N ALA A 109 -19.88 -17.95 -3.19
CA ALA A 109 -20.11 -16.70 -3.91
C ALA A 109 -19.08 -15.64 -3.50
N ALA A 110 -18.47 -14.95 -4.46
CA ALA A 110 -17.48 -13.93 -4.16
C ALA A 110 -18.11 -12.67 -3.55
N ASP A 111 -17.47 -12.16 -2.50
CA ASP A 111 -17.81 -10.93 -1.80
C ASP A 111 -17.29 -9.70 -2.53
N ILE A 112 -16.13 -9.83 -3.19
CA ILE A 112 -15.57 -8.81 -4.09
C ILE A 112 -15.03 -9.43 -5.37
N ALA A 113 -15.01 -8.65 -6.45
CA ALA A 113 -14.37 -9.01 -7.70
C ALA A 113 -13.41 -7.90 -8.17
N LEU A 114 -12.20 -8.28 -8.58
CA LEU A 114 -11.15 -7.36 -9.01
C LEU A 114 -10.16 -8.03 -9.96
N THR A 115 -9.36 -7.23 -10.66
CA THR A 115 -8.25 -7.77 -11.46
C THR A 115 -7.03 -8.05 -10.59
N ILE A 116 -6.16 -8.93 -11.07
CA ILE A 116 -4.85 -9.15 -10.42
C ILE A 116 -3.99 -7.89 -10.42
N GLN A 117 -4.19 -6.96 -11.36
CA GLN A 117 -3.51 -5.68 -11.41
C GLN A 117 -3.94 -4.79 -10.24
N ASP A 118 -5.25 -4.71 -9.97
CA ASP A 118 -5.79 -3.96 -8.84
C ASP A 118 -5.31 -4.54 -7.51
N LEU A 119 -5.30 -5.87 -7.39
CA LEU A 119 -4.77 -6.54 -6.21
C LEU A 119 -3.26 -6.32 -6.04
N SER A 120 -2.49 -6.34 -7.13
CA SER A 120 -1.04 -6.08 -7.10
C SER A 120 -0.73 -4.64 -6.66
N ALA A 121 -1.53 -3.66 -7.09
CA ALA A 121 -1.41 -2.28 -6.61
C ALA A 121 -1.67 -2.20 -5.09
N ALA A 122 -2.70 -2.91 -4.60
CA ALA A 122 -3.04 -2.91 -3.18
C ALA A 122 -2.06 -3.67 -2.27
N TYR A 123 -1.19 -4.50 -2.83
CA TYR A 123 -0.42 -5.50 -2.09
C TYR A 123 0.49 -4.92 -0.98
N LEU A 124 1.12 -3.76 -1.22
CA LEU A 124 2.00 -3.12 -0.22
C LEU A 124 1.26 -2.27 0.80
N GLY A 125 -0.08 -2.15 0.70
CA GLY A 125 -0.90 -1.56 1.75
C GLY A 125 -1.10 -0.04 1.70
N PHE A 126 -0.95 0.60 0.53
CA PHE A 126 -1.18 2.04 0.38
C PHE A 126 -2.63 2.39 -0.05
N ASP A 127 -3.60 2.47 0.89
CA ASP A 127 -4.98 3.00 0.68
C ASP A 127 -5.65 2.66 -0.66
N HIS A 128 -5.43 1.45 -1.18
CA HIS A 128 -5.84 1.11 -2.54
C HIS A 128 -7.31 0.66 -2.62
N PHE A 129 -7.75 -0.28 -1.79
CA PHE A 129 -9.11 -0.86 -1.88
C PHE A 129 -10.23 0.19 -1.85
N ARG A 130 -10.16 1.14 -0.91
CA ARG A 130 -11.14 2.23 -0.79
C ARG A 130 -11.14 3.14 -2.04
N ARG A 131 -9.97 3.49 -2.56
CA ARG A 131 -9.83 4.33 -3.77
C ARG A 131 -10.27 3.59 -5.03
N GLN A 132 -9.92 2.31 -5.14
CA GLN A 132 -10.32 1.44 -6.25
C GLN A 132 -11.83 1.25 -6.29
N GLN A 133 -12.48 1.09 -5.14
CA GLN A 133 -13.93 1.05 -5.06
C GLN A 133 -14.55 2.38 -5.53
N ALA A 134 -14.05 3.52 -5.02
CA ALA A 134 -14.52 4.83 -5.44
C ALA A 134 -14.29 5.12 -6.94
N ALA A 135 -13.25 4.52 -7.52
CA ALA A 135 -12.93 4.62 -8.95
C ALA A 135 -13.66 3.59 -9.82
N GLY A 136 -14.42 2.66 -9.25
CA GLY A 136 -15.10 1.58 -9.98
C GLY A 136 -14.18 0.51 -10.55
N LEU A 137 -12.95 0.38 -10.02
CA LEU A 137 -11.96 -0.63 -10.45
C LEU A 137 -12.21 -2.02 -9.83
N LEU A 138 -12.97 -2.06 -8.74
CA LEU A 138 -13.42 -3.30 -8.12
C LEU A 138 -14.93 -3.27 -7.90
N THR A 139 -15.54 -4.45 -7.81
CA THR A 139 -16.96 -4.61 -7.53
C THR A 139 -17.14 -5.24 -6.15
N GLU A 140 -17.83 -4.53 -5.26
CA GLU A 140 -18.29 -5.09 -3.98
C GLU A 140 -19.66 -5.73 -4.18
N ARG A 141 -19.79 -7.00 -3.78
CA ARG A 141 -21.03 -7.79 -3.83
C ARG A 141 -21.62 -7.99 -2.44
N THR A 142 -20.76 -8.14 -1.43
CA THR A 142 -21.14 -8.18 -0.02
C THR A 142 -20.73 -6.87 0.66
N PRO A 143 -21.69 -6.01 1.08
CA PRO A 143 -21.37 -4.71 1.67
C PRO A 143 -20.45 -4.79 2.90
N GLY A 144 -19.45 -3.92 2.95
CA GLY A 144 -18.49 -3.81 4.06
C GLY A 144 -17.24 -4.66 3.88
N THR A 145 -17.20 -5.55 2.89
CA THR A 145 -16.03 -6.39 2.60
C THR A 145 -14.85 -5.55 2.16
N VAL A 146 -15.07 -4.54 1.32
CA VAL A 146 -13.99 -3.64 0.87
C VAL A 146 -13.40 -2.88 2.04
N GLN A 147 -14.24 -2.43 2.98
CA GLN A 147 -13.77 -1.73 4.18
C GLN A 147 -12.91 -2.65 5.06
N ALA A 148 -13.34 -3.90 5.26
CA ALA A 148 -12.58 -4.88 6.04
C ALA A 148 -11.23 -5.20 5.39
N LEU A 149 -11.21 -5.46 4.09
CA LEU A 149 -9.98 -5.71 3.34
C LEU A 149 -9.07 -4.48 3.30
N HIS A 150 -9.63 -3.28 3.15
CA HIS A 150 -8.86 -2.04 3.23
C HIS A 150 -8.15 -1.91 4.59
N ALA A 151 -8.84 -2.17 5.70
CA ALA A 151 -8.23 -2.15 7.02
C ALA A 151 -7.13 -3.23 7.18
N ALA A 152 -7.39 -4.45 6.69
CA ALA A 152 -6.43 -5.55 6.78
C ALA A 152 -5.16 -5.32 5.94
N PHE A 153 -5.31 -4.78 4.72
CA PHE A 153 -4.18 -4.55 3.82
C PHE A 153 -3.38 -3.29 4.17
N THR A 154 -3.97 -2.29 4.81
CA THR A 154 -3.30 -1.02 5.11
C THR A 154 -2.08 -1.26 6.01
N ALA A 155 -0.90 -0.84 5.54
CA ALA A 155 0.33 -0.92 6.31
C ALA A 155 0.43 0.25 7.30
N TYR A 156 1.10 0.04 8.44
CA TYR A 156 1.36 1.11 9.41
C TYR A 156 2.31 2.18 8.85
N GLU A 157 3.35 1.74 8.13
CA GLU A 157 4.28 2.61 7.41
C GLU A 157 3.92 2.63 5.92
N ALA A 158 3.98 3.80 5.28
CA ALA A 158 3.71 3.92 3.86
C ALA A 158 4.80 3.19 3.06
N PRO A 159 4.42 2.33 2.09
CA PRO A 159 5.41 1.61 1.30
C PRO A 159 6.19 2.57 0.39
N PHE A 160 7.49 2.34 0.28
CA PHE A 160 8.39 3.17 -0.50
C PHE A 160 9.58 2.35 -1.04
N ALA A 161 10.02 2.69 -2.25
CA ALA A 161 11.21 2.12 -2.86
C ALA A 161 12.34 3.16 -2.85
N ASN A 162 13.43 2.84 -2.14
CA ASN A 162 14.60 3.71 -2.02
C ASN A 162 15.64 3.50 -3.13
N LEU A 163 15.37 2.59 -4.06
CA LEU A 163 16.25 2.23 -5.17
C LEU A 163 15.49 2.33 -6.49
N TRP A 164 16.21 2.75 -7.53
CA TRP A 164 15.73 2.83 -8.90
C TRP A 164 16.34 1.68 -9.70
N PHE A 165 15.52 0.92 -10.41
CA PHE A 165 15.92 -0.22 -11.24
C PHE A 165 14.99 -0.43 -12.42
#